data_AF-A0A966CK18-F1
#
_entry.id   AF-A0A966CK18-F1
#
_cell.length_a   1.000
_cell.length_b   1.000
_cell.length_c   1.000
_cell.angle_alpha   90.00
_cell.angle_beta   90.00
_cell.angle_gamma   90.00
#
_symmetry.space_group_name_H-M   'P 1'
#
loop_
_entity.id
_entity.type
_entity.pdbx_description
1 polymer ?
#
loop_
_entity_poly.entity_id
_entity_poly.type
_entity_poly.pdbx_seq_one_letter_code
_entity_poly.pdbx_strand_id
1 'polypeptide(L)'
;FAGLFRKDKKETTELAQEKKEKGDNLKVLLTAAPKKIVERFIRIFKAADLELLSLETEAFALERSLVAGDPAPIMIIDIGAVSSDVTIIDNSIPILTRSIDVGGSAITKAVMTSLNVDLSRAEQFKRDIGFSVLGPSDLPDIIKSTLNPIINEVKYSLDIYLSQSKHNMSLEKIILTGGSAWLPELVSYLSKLLDVKVIIGDPWDKIVYPLELKPVLSELGPRFAVAVGLAMREI
;
A
#
# COMPACT_ATOMS: atom_id res chain seq x y z
N PHE A 1 48.39 16.63 -35.38
CA PHE A 1 49.30 17.71 -34.95
C PHE A 1 49.21 17.81 -33.43
N ALA A 2 49.86 16.94 -32.67
CA ALA A 2 51.27 16.94 -32.25
C ALA A 2 51.61 18.04 -31.21
N GLY A 3 52.13 17.62 -30.06
CA GLY A 3 52.82 18.47 -29.05
C GLY A 3 52.28 18.32 -27.63
N LEU A 4 52.56 17.23 -26.91
CA LEU A 4 53.70 17.09 -25.98
C LEU A 4 53.89 18.29 -25.01
N PHE A 5 53.40 18.17 -23.77
CA PHE A 5 54.13 18.62 -22.58
C PHE A 5 53.74 17.73 -21.39
N ARG A 6 54.65 16.82 -21.07
CA ARG A 6 54.67 15.98 -19.88
C ARG A 6 55.57 16.73 -18.88
N LYS A 7 55.00 17.33 -17.84
CA LYS A 7 55.76 17.84 -16.69
C LYS A 7 55.08 17.39 -15.39
N ASP A 8 55.86 16.57 -14.67
CA ASP A 8 55.97 16.47 -13.21
C ASP A 8 54.73 16.13 -12.37
N LYS A 9 54.43 14.83 -12.36
CA LYS A 9 53.47 14.11 -11.51
C LYS A 9 53.71 14.21 -9.98
N LYS A 10 54.69 14.99 -9.50
CA LYS A 10 55.04 15.06 -8.07
C LYS A 10 54.52 16.32 -7.36
N GLU A 11 54.42 17.46 -8.04
CA GLU A 11 53.95 18.73 -7.42
C GLU A 11 52.41 18.86 -7.35
N THR A 12 51.66 18.09 -8.13
CA THR A 12 50.19 18.08 -8.07
C THR A 12 49.60 17.35 -6.86
N THR A 13 50.42 16.73 -6.02
CA THR A 13 49.93 15.90 -4.91
C THR A 13 49.65 16.69 -3.63
N GLU A 14 50.14 17.94 -3.51
CA GLU A 14 50.03 18.73 -2.28
C GLU A 14 48.95 19.83 -2.29
N LEU A 15 48.27 20.03 -3.43
CA LEU A 15 47.18 21.03 -3.55
C LEU A 15 45.77 20.42 -3.67
N ALA A 16 45.64 19.09 -3.53
CA ALA A 16 44.35 18.38 -3.61
C ALA A 16 43.84 17.88 -2.24
N GLN A 17 44.29 18.50 -1.14
CA GLN A 17 43.58 18.44 0.14
C GLN A 17 42.68 19.67 0.29
N GLU A 18 41.84 19.93 -0.72
CA GLU A 18 40.58 20.60 -0.43
C GLU A 18 39.82 19.67 0.52
N LYS A 19 39.68 20.12 1.77
CA LYS A 19 38.69 19.59 2.70
C LYS A 19 37.36 19.52 1.93
N LYS A 20 36.96 18.31 1.52
CA LYS A 20 35.56 18.04 1.25
C LYS A 20 34.83 18.32 2.55
N GLU A 21 34.29 19.53 2.67
CA GLU A 21 33.18 19.79 3.55
C GLU A 21 32.19 18.65 3.28
N LYS A 22 31.92 17.84 4.31
CA LYS A 22 30.80 16.92 4.29
C LYS A 22 29.56 17.80 4.22
N GLY A 23 29.17 18.19 3.01
CA GLY A 23 27.85 18.74 2.76
C GLY A 23 26.85 17.72 3.28
N ASP A 24 25.93 18.17 4.14
CA ASP A 24 24.86 17.32 4.63
C ASP A 24 24.14 16.69 3.44
N ASN A 25 24.13 15.36 3.38
CA ASN A 25 23.42 14.63 2.35
C ASN A 25 21.91 14.89 2.54
N LEU A 26 21.31 15.69 1.66
CA LEU A 26 19.87 15.91 1.64
C LEU A 26 19.16 14.62 1.19
N LYS A 27 18.26 14.10 2.03
CA LYS A 27 17.34 13.02 1.64
C LYS A 27 16.16 13.64 0.92
N VAL A 28 15.92 13.22 -0.33
CA VAL A 28 14.80 13.68 -1.16
C VAL A 28 13.92 12.48 -1.49
N LEU A 29 12.62 12.61 -1.24
CA LEU A 29 11.62 11.67 -1.71
C LEU A 29 11.15 12.08 -3.11
N LEU A 30 11.28 11.18 -4.07
CA LEU A 30 10.91 11.43 -5.46
C LEU A 30 9.83 10.45 -5.90
N THR A 31 8.76 10.98 -6.49
CA THR A 31 7.71 10.20 -7.14
C THR A 31 7.64 10.58 -8.61
N ALA A 32 7.52 9.59 -9.49
CA ALA A 32 7.43 9.79 -10.93
C ALA A 32 6.28 8.96 -11.51
N ALA A 33 5.60 9.51 -12.51
CA ALA A 33 4.53 8.84 -13.23
C ALA A 33 4.73 8.98 -14.75
N PRO A 34 4.42 7.94 -15.55
CA PRO A 34 4.43 8.06 -17.00
C PRO A 34 3.51 9.19 -17.46
N LYS A 35 4.02 10.09 -18.32
CA LYS A 35 3.26 11.23 -18.86
C LYS A 35 1.90 10.82 -19.46
N LYS A 36 1.86 9.67 -20.14
CA LYS A 36 0.64 9.11 -20.73
C LYS A 36 -0.46 8.84 -19.70
N ILE A 37 -0.10 8.44 -18.47
CA ILE A 37 -1.05 8.21 -17.37
C ILE A 37 -1.59 9.56 -16.89
N VAL A 38 -0.71 10.53 -16.66
CA VAL A 38 -1.10 11.90 -16.28
C VAL A 38 -2.06 12.52 -17.30
N GLU A 39 -1.71 12.45 -18.58
CA GLU A 39 -2.56 12.94 -19.68
C GLU A 39 -3.92 12.24 -19.77
N ARG A 40 -3.99 10.96 -19.40
CA ARG A 40 -5.25 10.22 -19.35
C ARG A 40 -6.17 10.78 -18.28
N PHE A 41 -5.67 11.04 -17.07
CA PHE A 41 -6.48 11.62 -15.99
C PHE A 41 -6.94 13.04 -16.32
N ILE A 42 -6.07 13.88 -16.88
CA ILE A 42 -6.45 15.23 -17.35
C ILE A 42 -7.63 15.17 -18.33
N ARG A 43 -7.62 14.23 -19.28
CA ARG A 43 -8.72 14.05 -20.24
C ARG A 43 -10.02 13.60 -19.57
N ILE A 44 -9.95 12.69 -18.59
CA ILE A 44 -11.13 12.19 -17.87
C ILE A 44 -11.79 13.33 -17.10
N PHE A 45 -11.02 14.11 -16.33
CA PHE A 45 -11.53 15.23 -15.56
C PHE A 45 -12.14 16.31 -16.46
N LYS A 46 -11.47 16.65 -17.56
CA LYS A 46 -12.01 17.59 -18.55
C LYS A 46 -13.32 17.10 -19.19
N ALA A 47 -13.44 15.80 -19.48
CA ALA A 47 -14.66 15.23 -20.03
C ALA A 47 -15.81 15.20 -19.02
N ALA A 48 -15.50 15.18 -17.72
CA ALA A 48 -16.46 15.25 -16.63
C ALA A 48 -16.79 16.70 -16.19
N ASP A 49 -16.22 17.71 -16.85
CA ASP A 49 -16.31 19.13 -16.46
C ASP A 49 -15.83 19.40 -15.02
N LEU A 50 -14.78 18.68 -14.60
CA LEU A 50 -14.13 18.82 -13.30
C LEU A 50 -12.73 19.41 -13.45
N GLU A 51 -12.36 20.30 -12.51
CA GLU A 51 -11.01 20.83 -12.42
C GLU A 51 -10.08 19.85 -11.69
N LEU A 52 -8.99 19.44 -12.35
CA LEU A 52 -7.99 18.57 -11.75
C LEU A 52 -6.96 19.42 -10.98
N LEU A 53 -7.08 19.47 -9.65
CA LEU A 53 -6.18 20.24 -8.80
C LEU A 53 -4.82 19.56 -8.59
N SER A 54 -4.80 18.24 -8.44
CA SER A 54 -3.57 17.49 -8.17
C SER A 54 -3.67 16.02 -8.52
N LEU A 55 -2.50 15.41 -8.74
CA LEU A 55 -2.33 13.96 -8.84
C LEU A 55 -1.25 13.52 -7.85
N GLU A 56 -1.50 12.42 -7.17
CA GLU A 56 -0.57 11.81 -6.21
C GLU A 56 -0.67 10.28 -6.27
N THR A 57 0.26 9.59 -5.61
CA THR A 57 0.18 8.14 -5.44
C THR A 57 -0.76 7.80 -4.30
N GLU A 58 -1.42 6.64 -4.41
CA GLU A 58 -2.35 6.14 -3.40
C GLU A 58 -1.68 5.97 -2.03
N ALA A 59 -0.38 5.66 -1.99
CA ALA A 59 0.38 5.50 -0.76
C ALA A 59 0.30 6.71 0.19
N PHE A 60 0.37 7.95 -0.33
CA PHE A 60 0.23 9.14 0.51
C PHE A 60 -1.21 9.40 0.95
N ALA A 61 -2.19 9.05 0.11
CA ALA A 61 -3.59 9.16 0.49
C ALA A 61 -3.95 8.14 1.58
N LEU A 62 -3.44 6.92 1.47
CA LEU A 62 -3.61 5.86 2.47
C LEU A 62 -2.92 6.22 3.79
N GLU A 63 -1.71 6.79 3.75
CA GLU A 63 -1.05 7.33 4.95
C GLU A 63 -1.95 8.36 5.65
N ARG A 64 -2.41 9.38 4.93
CA ARG A 64 -3.27 10.44 5.50
C ARG A 64 -4.54 9.93 6.15
N SER A 65 -5.21 8.97 5.50
CA SER A 65 -6.52 8.49 5.95
C SER A 65 -6.45 7.41 7.03
N LEU A 66 -5.41 6.57 7.03
CA LEU A 66 -5.35 5.38 7.89
C LEU A 66 -4.27 5.44 8.98
N VAL A 67 -3.21 6.22 8.75
CA VAL A 67 -2.07 6.35 9.68
C VAL A 67 -2.11 7.68 10.41
N ALA A 68 -2.45 8.76 9.69
CA ALA A 68 -2.75 10.07 10.23
C ALA A 68 -1.67 10.60 11.23
N GLY A 69 -0.41 10.59 10.82
CA GLY A 69 0.68 11.17 11.61
C GLY A 69 1.28 10.25 12.69
N ASP A 70 0.86 8.99 12.79
CA ASP A 70 1.54 8.00 13.63
C ASP A 70 2.97 7.75 13.09
N PRO A 71 4.02 7.98 13.92
CA PRO A 71 5.40 7.81 13.47
C PRO A 71 5.84 6.34 13.42
N ALA A 72 5.05 5.41 13.98
CA ALA A 72 5.41 4.02 14.06
C ALA A 72 5.51 3.36 12.66
N PRO A 73 6.38 2.34 12.49
CA PRO A 73 6.40 1.55 11.27
C PRO A 73 5.11 0.76 11.09
N ILE A 74 4.33 1.10 10.07
CA ILE A 74 3.03 0.51 9.77
C ILE A 74 3.03 0.00 8.34
N MET A 75 2.47 -1.18 8.12
CA MET A 75 2.25 -1.70 6.77
C MET A 75 0.77 -1.58 6.43
N ILE A 76 0.46 -0.98 5.29
CA ILE A 76 -0.87 -1.00 4.70
C ILE A 76 -0.90 -2.07 3.62
N ILE A 77 -1.93 -2.92 3.65
CA ILE A 77 -2.23 -3.86 2.58
C ILE A 77 -3.59 -3.44 2.00
N ASP A 78 -3.58 -2.82 0.84
CA ASP A 78 -4.79 -2.52 0.07
C ASP A 78 -5.10 -3.70 -0.84
N ILE A 79 -6.23 -4.38 -0.62
CA ILE A 79 -6.67 -5.49 -1.47
C ILE A 79 -7.88 -5.03 -2.27
N GLY A 80 -7.60 -4.61 -3.51
CA GLY A 80 -8.60 -4.24 -4.49
C GLY A 80 -9.23 -5.45 -5.18
N ALA A 81 -10.01 -5.18 -6.23
CA ALA A 81 -10.63 -6.24 -7.02
C ALA A 81 -9.64 -6.96 -7.94
N VAL A 82 -8.70 -6.24 -8.55
CA VAL A 82 -7.80 -6.76 -9.59
C VAL A 82 -6.37 -6.86 -9.09
N SER A 83 -5.93 -5.88 -8.31
CA SER A 83 -4.58 -5.79 -7.74
C SER A 83 -4.64 -5.63 -6.23
N SER A 84 -3.48 -5.81 -5.61
CA SER A 84 -3.23 -5.45 -4.22
C SER A 84 -1.94 -4.65 -4.11
N ASP A 85 -1.87 -3.74 -3.16
CA ASP A 85 -0.72 -2.90 -2.90
C ASP A 85 -0.26 -3.06 -1.45
N VAL A 86 1.03 -3.29 -1.28
CA VAL A 86 1.69 -3.38 0.03
C VAL A 86 2.55 -2.15 0.19
N THR A 87 2.23 -1.32 1.17
CA THR A 87 2.97 -0.08 1.46
C THR A 87 3.47 -0.10 2.89
N ILE A 88 4.75 0.17 3.11
CA ILE A 88 5.32 0.40 4.44
C ILE A 88 5.48 1.91 4.63
N ILE A 89 4.94 2.39 5.74
CA ILE A 89 5.00 3.77 6.20
C ILE A 89 5.85 3.79 7.46
N ASP A 90 6.80 4.72 7.52
CA ASP A 90 7.68 4.93 8.67
C ASP A 90 7.86 6.44 8.84
N ASN A 91 7.64 6.95 10.06
CA ASN A 91 7.60 8.38 10.34
C ASN A 91 6.62 9.14 9.41
N SER A 92 5.44 8.55 9.17
CA SER A 92 4.38 9.12 8.31
C SER A 92 4.82 9.37 6.86
N ILE A 93 5.86 8.67 6.41
CA ILE A 93 6.36 8.74 5.03
C ILE A 93 6.26 7.33 4.42
N PRO A 94 5.61 7.17 3.25
CA PRO A 94 5.70 5.93 2.50
C PRO A 94 7.13 5.69 2.04
N ILE A 95 7.77 4.63 2.53
CA ILE A 95 9.17 4.30 2.24
C ILE A 95 9.33 3.17 1.23
N LEU A 96 8.32 2.29 1.11
CA LEU A 96 8.30 1.17 0.18
C LEU A 96 6.85 0.92 -0.24
N THR A 97 6.61 0.81 -1.53
CA THR A 97 5.32 0.39 -2.10
C THR A 97 5.57 -0.65 -3.17
N ARG A 98 4.82 -1.75 -3.12
CA ARG A 98 4.88 -2.84 -4.11
C ARG A 98 3.48 -3.28 -4.49
N SER A 99 3.26 -3.46 -5.78
CA SER A 99 1.97 -3.84 -6.36
C SER A 99 1.99 -5.28 -6.85
N ILE A 100 0.88 -5.99 -6.64
CA ILE A 100 0.65 -7.37 -7.08
C ILE A 100 -0.59 -7.39 -7.96
N ASP A 101 -0.52 -8.01 -9.15
CA ASP A 101 -1.66 -8.19 -10.07
C ASP A 101 -2.62 -9.32 -9.61
N VAL A 102 -2.90 -9.36 -8.31
CA VAL A 102 -3.83 -10.30 -7.66
C VAL A 102 -4.65 -9.52 -6.65
N GLY A 103 -5.97 -9.67 -6.72
CA GLY A 103 -6.92 -9.10 -5.76
C GLY A 103 -8.16 -9.98 -5.59
N GLY A 104 -9.24 -9.41 -5.06
CA GLY A 104 -10.47 -10.13 -4.72
C GLY A 104 -11.15 -10.89 -5.87
N SER A 105 -10.91 -10.52 -7.13
CA SER A 105 -11.43 -11.24 -8.30
C SER A 105 -10.80 -12.61 -8.45
N ALA A 106 -9.54 -12.79 -8.02
CA ALA A 106 -8.89 -14.10 -8.03
C ALA A 106 -9.58 -15.06 -7.05
N ILE A 107 -9.90 -14.57 -5.84
CA ILE A 107 -10.69 -15.32 -4.84
C ILE A 107 -12.03 -15.73 -5.44
N THR A 108 -12.72 -14.78 -6.06
CA THR A 108 -14.04 -14.99 -6.66
C THR A 108 -14.00 -16.06 -7.75
N LYS A 109 -13.02 -16.00 -8.66
CA LYS A 109 -12.82 -17.02 -9.71
C LYS A 109 -12.50 -18.40 -9.13
N ALA A 110 -11.73 -18.45 -8.04
CA ALA A 110 -11.42 -19.71 -7.38
C ALA A 110 -12.67 -20.34 -6.74
N VAL A 111 -13.53 -19.53 -6.10
CA VAL A 111 -14.82 -19.96 -5.57
C VAL A 111 -15.77 -20.44 -6.68
N MET A 112 -15.87 -19.69 -7.79
CA MET A 112 -16.65 -20.09 -8.97
C MET A 112 -16.25 -21.49 -9.46
N THR A 113 -14.95 -21.70 -9.65
CA THR A 113 -14.41 -22.98 -10.13
C THR A 113 -14.63 -24.10 -9.11
N SER A 114 -14.36 -23.83 -7.83
CA SER A 114 -14.42 -24.84 -6.76
C SER A 114 -15.84 -25.29 -6.44
N LEU A 115 -16.82 -24.39 -6.54
CA LEU A 115 -18.23 -24.69 -6.22
C LEU A 115 -19.09 -24.87 -7.47
N ASN A 116 -18.53 -24.68 -8.66
CA ASN A 116 -19.24 -24.67 -9.94
C ASN A 116 -20.47 -23.74 -9.94
N VAL A 117 -20.25 -22.48 -9.54
CA VAL A 117 -21.29 -21.46 -9.46
C VAL A 117 -20.96 -20.22 -10.29
N ASP A 118 -21.98 -19.43 -10.60
CA ASP A 118 -21.80 -18.16 -11.31
C ASP A 118 -21.12 -17.08 -10.45
N LEU A 119 -20.77 -15.97 -11.10
CA LEU A 119 -20.11 -14.84 -10.47
C LEU A 119 -20.88 -14.27 -9.29
N SER A 120 -22.20 -14.08 -9.44
CA SER A 120 -23.04 -13.47 -8.40
C SER A 120 -23.04 -14.35 -7.15
N ARG A 121 -23.19 -15.66 -7.35
CA ARG A 121 -23.20 -16.63 -6.26
C ARG A 121 -21.83 -16.79 -5.63
N ALA A 122 -20.75 -16.76 -6.41
CA ALA A 122 -19.39 -16.79 -5.87
C ALA A 122 -19.03 -15.54 -5.04
N GLU A 123 -19.44 -14.35 -5.50
CA GLU A 123 -19.30 -13.09 -4.75
C GLU A 123 -20.11 -13.12 -3.45
N GLN A 124 -21.33 -13.66 -3.50
CA GLN A 124 -22.13 -13.89 -2.31
C GLN A 124 -21.42 -14.84 -1.34
N PHE A 125 -20.96 -16.01 -1.81
CA PHE A 125 -20.17 -16.92 -0.98
C PHE A 125 -18.95 -16.24 -0.38
N LYS A 126 -18.18 -15.48 -1.16
CA LYS A 126 -16.99 -14.76 -0.66
C LYS A 126 -17.31 -13.82 0.51
N ARG A 127 -18.46 -13.14 0.49
CA ARG A 127 -18.94 -12.28 1.59
C ARG A 127 -19.49 -13.10 2.75
N ASP A 128 -20.18 -14.20 2.44
CA ASP A 128 -20.89 -15.04 3.41
C ASP A 128 -19.99 -16.11 4.05
N ILE A 129 -18.74 -16.31 3.61
CA ILE A 129 -17.80 -17.33 4.13
C ILE A 129 -17.47 -17.14 5.63
N GLY A 130 -17.88 -16.03 6.24
CA GLY A 130 -17.90 -15.83 7.70
C GLY A 130 -19.07 -16.50 8.43
N PHE A 131 -20.11 -16.93 7.71
CA PHE A 131 -21.29 -17.63 8.21
C PHE A 131 -21.25 -19.10 7.78
N SER A 132 -20.31 -19.83 8.38
CA SER A 132 -20.22 -21.30 8.53
C SER A 132 -21.05 -22.21 7.61
N VAL A 133 -20.36 -22.97 6.76
CA VAL A 133 -20.78 -24.33 6.34
C VAL A 133 -19.70 -25.40 6.63
N LEU A 134 -18.46 -25.01 6.99
CA LEU A 134 -17.30 -25.92 7.06
C LEU A 134 -16.65 -26.11 8.46
N GLY A 135 -17.26 -25.61 9.54
CA GLY A 135 -16.66 -25.68 10.89
C GLY A 135 -15.88 -24.41 11.26
N PRO A 136 -15.24 -24.37 12.45
CA PRO A 136 -14.90 -23.12 13.11
C PRO A 136 -13.75 -22.36 12.44
N SER A 137 -14.00 -21.08 12.15
CA SER A 137 -13.05 -19.95 12.22
C SER A 137 -11.70 -20.11 11.52
N ASP A 138 -11.66 -20.66 10.30
CA ASP A 138 -10.46 -20.63 9.49
C ASP A 138 -10.80 -20.37 8.01
N LEU A 139 -9.88 -19.71 7.33
CA LEU A 139 -10.03 -19.38 5.92
C LEU A 139 -9.94 -20.66 5.09
N PRO A 140 -10.85 -20.92 4.13
CA PRO A 140 -10.77 -22.09 3.27
C PRO A 140 -9.45 -22.18 2.49
N ASP A 141 -8.90 -23.38 2.31
CA ASP A 141 -7.60 -23.59 1.65
C ASP A 141 -7.56 -23.04 0.22
N ILE A 142 -8.69 -23.13 -0.50
CA ILE A 142 -8.82 -22.52 -1.83
C ILE A 142 -8.60 -21.01 -1.79
N ILE A 143 -9.11 -20.32 -0.77
CA ILE A 143 -8.92 -18.88 -0.59
C ILE A 143 -7.49 -18.58 -0.13
N LYS A 144 -6.97 -19.33 0.85
CA LYS A 144 -5.57 -19.20 1.29
C LYS A 144 -4.61 -19.29 0.10
N SER A 145 -4.83 -20.25 -0.80
CA SER A 145 -4.01 -20.43 -2.01
C SER A 145 -3.99 -19.19 -2.92
N THR A 146 -5.13 -18.49 -3.04
CA THR A 146 -5.22 -17.26 -3.85
C THR A 146 -4.56 -16.06 -3.19
N LEU A 147 -4.39 -16.07 -1.86
CA LEU A 147 -3.70 -15.02 -1.11
C LEU A 147 -2.18 -15.20 -1.10
N ASN A 148 -1.65 -16.38 -1.42
CA ASN A 148 -0.21 -16.67 -1.39
C ASN A 148 0.65 -15.62 -2.13
N PRO A 149 0.28 -15.13 -3.34
CA PRO A 149 1.06 -14.08 -4.01
C PRO A 149 1.17 -12.80 -3.18
N ILE A 150 0.06 -12.37 -2.56
CA ILE A 150 -0.01 -11.19 -1.70
C ILE A 150 0.83 -11.42 -0.44
N ILE A 151 0.69 -12.57 0.21
CA ILE A 151 1.43 -12.94 1.43
C ILE A 151 2.94 -12.98 1.16
N ASN A 152 3.35 -13.55 0.03
CA ASN A 152 4.76 -13.61 -0.34
C ASN A 152 5.32 -12.20 -0.55
N GLU A 153 4.56 -11.30 -1.18
CA GLU A 153 4.97 -9.91 -1.35
C GLU A 153 5.02 -9.14 -0.03
N VAL A 154 4.08 -9.40 0.89
CA VAL A 154 4.10 -8.86 2.26
C VAL A 154 5.38 -9.26 2.99
N LYS A 155 5.71 -10.56 2.99
CA LYS A 155 6.93 -11.07 3.63
C LYS A 155 8.19 -10.49 3.00
N TYR A 156 8.25 -10.46 1.67
CA TYR A 156 9.38 -9.90 0.94
C TYR A 156 9.57 -8.40 1.20
N SER A 157 8.47 -7.63 1.22
CA SER A 157 8.51 -6.20 1.54
C SER A 157 8.99 -5.95 2.96
N LEU A 158 8.56 -6.79 3.91
CA LEU A 158 9.03 -6.73 5.29
C LEU A 158 10.52 -7.04 5.38
N ASP A 159 11.00 -8.08 4.69
CA ASP A 159 12.42 -8.44 4.67
C ASP A 159 13.29 -7.30 4.08
N ILE A 160 12.83 -6.66 2.99
CA ILE A 160 13.49 -5.48 2.42
C ILE A 160 13.59 -4.39 3.47
N TYR A 161 12.47 -4.04 4.12
CA TYR A 161 12.44 -2.97 5.12
C TYR A 161 13.39 -3.27 6.29
N LEU A 162 13.29 -4.46 6.88
CA LEU A 162 14.11 -4.86 8.03
C LEU A 162 15.60 -4.92 7.70
N SER A 163 15.97 -5.32 6.48
CA SER A 163 17.36 -5.34 6.03
C SER A 163 17.98 -3.95 5.85
N GLN A 164 17.16 -2.94 5.56
CA GLN A 164 17.59 -1.56 5.33
C GLN A 164 17.53 -0.71 6.61
N SER A 165 16.64 -1.06 7.55
CA SER A 165 16.53 -0.38 8.83
C SER A 165 17.79 -0.63 9.67
N LYS A 166 18.50 0.45 10.00
CA LYS A 166 19.75 0.38 10.77
C LYS A 166 19.55 0.04 12.26
N HIS A 167 18.32 -0.09 12.71
CA HIS A 167 17.94 -0.30 14.11
C HIS A 167 16.95 -1.48 14.20
N ASN A 168 16.87 -2.15 15.36
CA ASN A 168 15.91 -3.21 15.69
C ASN A 168 14.44 -2.71 15.66
N MET A 169 14.01 -2.11 14.56
CA MET A 169 12.63 -1.66 14.37
C MET A 169 11.79 -2.87 13.99
N SER A 170 10.76 -3.14 14.78
CA SER A 170 9.71 -4.09 14.42
C SER A 170 8.54 -3.32 13.80
N LEU A 171 7.87 -3.95 12.84
CA LEU A 171 6.59 -3.48 12.33
C LEU A 171 5.57 -3.45 13.49
N GLU A 172 4.91 -2.33 13.73
CA GLU A 172 3.96 -2.19 14.85
C GLU A 172 2.64 -2.92 14.56
N LYS A 173 2.11 -2.69 13.36
CA LYS A 173 0.83 -3.24 12.92
C LYS A 173 0.72 -3.27 11.40
N ILE A 174 -0.23 -4.09 10.94
CA ILE A 174 -0.71 -4.12 9.56
C ILE A 174 -2.13 -3.55 9.55
N ILE A 175 -2.39 -2.64 8.62
CA ILE A 175 -3.72 -2.09 8.36
C ILE A 175 -4.19 -2.66 7.01
N LEU A 176 -5.30 -3.42 7.03
CA LEU A 176 -5.96 -3.89 5.82
C LEU A 176 -6.94 -2.86 5.32
N THR A 177 -6.92 -2.61 4.02
CA THR A 177 -7.86 -1.71 3.35
C THR A 177 -8.27 -2.28 1.98
N GLY A 178 -9.17 -1.59 1.28
CA GLY A 178 -9.74 -2.05 0.03
C GLY A 178 -10.96 -2.95 0.22
N GLY A 179 -11.60 -3.31 -0.89
CA GLY A 179 -12.86 -4.06 -0.87
C GLY A 179 -12.73 -5.49 -0.34
N SER A 180 -11.55 -6.09 -0.46
CA SER A 180 -11.29 -7.44 0.04
C SER A 180 -10.78 -7.48 1.48
N ALA A 181 -10.58 -6.34 2.14
CA ALA A 181 -10.32 -6.30 3.59
C ALA A 181 -11.47 -6.91 4.41
N TRP A 182 -12.70 -6.86 3.89
CA TRP A 182 -13.89 -7.47 4.49
C TRP A 182 -14.01 -8.98 4.31
N LEU A 183 -13.03 -9.62 3.67
CA LEU A 183 -13.03 -11.08 3.57
C LEU A 183 -13.02 -11.67 5.00
N PRO A 184 -14.02 -12.49 5.36
CA PRO A 184 -14.11 -13.05 6.70
C PRO A 184 -12.87 -13.86 7.05
N GLU A 185 -12.45 -13.81 8.33
CA GLU A 185 -11.25 -14.45 8.86
C GLU A 185 -9.90 -14.00 8.25
N LEU A 186 -9.88 -13.00 7.34
CA LEU A 186 -8.62 -12.53 6.76
C LEU A 186 -7.70 -11.90 7.81
N VAL A 187 -8.27 -11.09 8.71
CA VAL A 187 -7.52 -10.43 9.79
C VAL A 187 -6.88 -11.45 10.73
N SER A 188 -7.66 -12.43 11.20
CA SER A 188 -7.21 -13.49 12.11
C SER A 188 -6.16 -14.36 11.43
N TYR A 189 -6.39 -14.73 10.17
CA TYR A 189 -5.45 -15.50 9.35
C TYR A 189 -4.11 -14.79 9.18
N LEU A 190 -4.11 -13.53 8.73
CA LEU A 190 -2.87 -12.77 8.52
C LEU A 190 -2.15 -12.49 9.83
N SER A 191 -2.88 -12.18 10.90
CA SER A 191 -2.26 -11.90 12.20
C SER A 191 -1.53 -13.10 12.76
N LYS A 192 -2.13 -14.29 12.67
CA LYS A 192 -1.50 -15.55 13.07
C LYS A 192 -0.33 -15.93 12.15
N LEU A 193 -0.46 -15.71 10.84
CA LEU A 193 0.55 -16.11 9.87
C LEU A 193 1.82 -15.25 9.93
N LEU A 194 1.65 -13.95 10.19
CA LEU A 194 2.73 -12.96 10.18
C LEU A 194 3.27 -12.65 11.58
N ASP A 195 2.59 -13.11 12.64
CA ASP A 195 2.91 -12.80 14.04
C ASP A 195 2.95 -11.27 14.30
N VAL A 196 2.01 -10.55 13.68
CA VAL A 196 1.87 -9.09 13.79
C VAL A 196 0.40 -8.75 14.01
N LYS A 197 0.12 -7.68 14.76
CA LYS A 197 -1.23 -7.15 14.92
C LYS A 197 -1.77 -6.71 13.57
N VAL A 198 -2.90 -7.27 13.15
CA VAL A 198 -3.61 -6.84 11.92
C VAL A 198 -4.95 -6.23 12.31
N ILE A 199 -5.30 -5.10 11.70
CA ILE A 199 -6.57 -4.40 11.88
C ILE A 199 -7.16 -4.01 10.53
N ILE A 200 -8.47 -3.79 10.48
CA ILE A 200 -9.13 -3.17 9.33
C ILE A 200 -9.02 -1.66 9.48
N GLY A 201 -8.61 -0.97 8.42
CA GLY A 201 -8.51 0.49 8.38
C GLY A 201 -9.88 1.17 8.39
N ASP A 202 -10.03 2.15 9.29
CA ASP A 202 -11.19 3.03 9.31
C ASP A 202 -10.76 4.44 8.88
N PRO A 203 -11.01 4.85 7.62
CA PRO A 203 -10.63 6.17 7.16
C PRO A 203 -11.50 7.29 7.75
N TRP A 204 -12.58 6.94 8.47
CA TRP A 204 -13.48 7.91 9.06
C TRP A 204 -13.09 8.31 10.49
N ASP A 205 -12.04 7.70 11.08
CA ASP A 205 -11.63 7.95 12.48
C ASP A 205 -11.36 9.43 12.78
N LYS A 206 -10.90 10.18 11.77
CA LYS A 206 -10.62 11.63 11.87
C LYS A 206 -11.68 12.53 11.23
N ILE A 207 -12.80 11.96 10.81
CA ILE A 207 -13.87 12.68 10.10
C ILE A 207 -15.11 12.76 10.99
N VAL A 208 -15.63 13.97 11.14
CA VAL A 208 -16.93 14.18 11.79
C VAL A 208 -18.04 14.04 10.76
N TYR A 209 -19.00 13.16 11.03
CA TYR A 209 -20.16 12.93 10.17
C TYR A 209 -21.43 12.68 11.01
N PRO A 210 -22.64 12.90 10.44
CA PRO A 210 -23.90 12.59 11.10
C PRO A 210 -24.00 11.11 11.48
N LEU A 211 -24.45 10.80 12.71
CA LEU A 211 -24.47 9.43 13.24
C LEU A 211 -25.32 8.46 12.41
N GLU A 212 -26.31 8.98 11.71
CA GLU A 212 -27.19 8.24 10.79
C GLU A 212 -26.41 7.61 9.63
N LEU A 213 -25.26 8.19 9.25
CA LEU A 213 -24.39 7.66 8.20
C LEU A 213 -23.47 6.54 8.69
N LYS A 214 -23.29 6.39 10.01
CA LYS A 214 -22.33 5.42 10.58
C LYS A 214 -22.50 4.00 10.03
N PRO A 215 -23.72 3.42 9.91
CA PRO A 215 -23.87 2.05 9.42
C PRO A 215 -23.31 1.88 8.00
N VAL A 216 -23.62 2.83 7.11
CA VAL A 216 -23.18 2.78 5.70
C VAL A 216 -21.68 3.07 5.60
N LEU A 217 -21.17 4.06 6.34
CA LEU A 217 -19.75 4.41 6.31
C LEU A 217 -18.87 3.30 6.90
N SER A 218 -19.31 2.63 7.97
CA SER A 218 -18.59 1.48 8.52
C SER A 218 -18.48 0.33 7.52
N GLU A 219 -19.54 0.05 6.74
CA GLU A 219 -19.47 -0.96 5.68
C GLU A 219 -18.52 -0.55 4.54
N LEU A 220 -18.55 0.74 4.16
CA LEU A 220 -17.77 1.25 3.04
C LEU A 220 -16.31 1.59 3.37
N GLY A 221 -15.97 1.79 4.64
CA GLY A 221 -14.73 2.42 5.10
C GLY A 221 -13.48 1.99 4.35
N PRO A 222 -13.05 0.72 4.43
CA PRO A 222 -11.86 0.24 3.73
C PRO A 222 -11.82 0.56 2.23
N ARG A 223 -12.98 0.63 1.55
CA ARG A 223 -13.07 0.92 0.11
C ARG A 223 -12.85 2.39 -0.22
N PHE A 224 -12.98 3.27 0.77
CA PHE A 224 -12.91 4.72 0.61
C PHE A 224 -11.59 5.31 1.13
N ALA A 225 -10.68 4.53 1.69
CA ALA A 225 -9.45 5.04 2.29
C ALA A 225 -8.65 5.97 1.35
N VAL A 226 -8.40 5.54 0.10
CA VAL A 226 -7.73 6.38 -0.91
C VAL A 226 -8.51 7.66 -1.19
N ALA A 227 -9.82 7.57 -1.40
CA ALA A 227 -10.67 8.72 -1.71
C ALA A 227 -10.72 9.74 -0.56
N VAL A 228 -10.85 9.25 0.67
CA VAL A 228 -10.81 10.06 1.90
C VAL A 228 -9.44 10.73 2.04
N GLY A 229 -8.36 9.97 1.87
CA GLY A 229 -7.01 10.49 1.89
C GLY A 229 -6.82 11.64 0.91
N LEU A 230 -7.19 11.44 -0.36
CA LEU A 230 -7.15 12.47 -1.41
C LEU A 230 -7.92 13.74 -1.01
N ALA A 231 -9.10 13.59 -0.41
CA ALA A 231 -9.91 14.71 0.05
C ALA A 231 -9.28 15.48 1.23
N MET A 232 -8.49 14.81 2.07
CA MET A 232 -7.78 15.39 3.20
C MET A 232 -6.47 16.10 2.81
N ARG A 233 -6.12 16.18 1.52
CA ARG A 233 -4.81 16.71 1.07
C ARG A 233 -4.51 18.15 1.51
N GLU A 234 -5.55 18.97 1.66
CA GLU A 234 -5.42 20.40 2.01
C GLU A 234 -5.71 20.71 3.49
N ILE A 235 -5.93 19.67 4.31
CA ILE A 235 -6.29 19.77 5.73
C ILE A 235 -5.09 19.33 6.58
#